data_AF-A0A7J9H9S7-F1
#
_entry.id   AF-A0A7J9H9S7-F1
#
_cell.length_a   1.000
_cell.length_b   1.000
_cell.length_c   1.000
_cell.angle_alpha   90.00
_cell.angle_beta   90.00
_cell.angle_gamma   90.00
#
_symmetry.space_group_name_H-M   'P 1'
#
loop_
_entity.id
_entity.type
_entity.pdbx_description
1 polymer ?
#
loop_
_entity_poly.entity_id
_entity_poly.type
_entity_poly.pdbx_seq_one_letter_code
_entity_poly.pdbx_strand_id
1 'polypeptide(L)'
;MIGIQTGLPLPSVWEILSQLTVYFMIEDYTNYWIHRFLHCKWGYENIHRVHHEYAAPIGFAAPYAHWLEILIVGIPSFLGPAIAPGHMITFWLWIALRQIEAIETHSGYAFSAKPL
;
A
#
# COMPACT_ATOMS: atom_id res chain seq x y z
N MET A 1 19.46 -10.06 -4.18
CA MET A 1 18.01 -10.23 -4.47
C MET A 1 17.29 -10.38 -3.13
N ILE A 2 16.14 -9.72 -2.94
CA ILE A 2 15.40 -9.53 -1.65
C ILE A 2 14.79 -10.85 -1.10
N GLY A 3 15.42 -12.01 -1.32
CA GLY A 3 14.92 -13.31 -0.84
C GLY A 3 13.64 -13.81 -1.52
N ILE A 4 13.08 -13.06 -2.49
CA ILE A 4 11.89 -13.48 -3.23
C ILE A 4 12.20 -14.70 -4.09
N GLN A 5 11.41 -15.76 -3.89
CA GLN A 5 11.55 -17.03 -4.59
C GLN A 5 10.63 -17.08 -5.82
N THR A 6 11.12 -17.62 -6.93
CA THR A 6 10.37 -17.70 -8.20
C THR A 6 10.15 -19.13 -8.69
N GLY A 7 10.73 -20.12 -8.00
CA GLY A 7 10.71 -21.53 -8.38
C GLY A 7 9.69 -22.35 -7.57
N LEU A 8 9.56 -23.62 -7.95
CA LEU A 8 8.76 -24.59 -7.21
C LEU A 8 9.46 -25.03 -5.90
N PRO A 9 8.71 -25.51 -4.89
CA PRO A 9 7.24 -25.64 -4.86
C PRO A 9 6.53 -24.29 -4.71
N LEU A 10 5.26 -24.23 -5.12
CA LEU A 10 4.41 -23.07 -4.85
C LEU A 10 4.15 -22.92 -3.34
N PRO A 11 3.91 -21.68 -2.86
CA PRO A 11 3.62 -21.46 -1.45
C PRO A 11 2.29 -22.14 -1.10
N SER A 12 2.26 -22.76 0.07
CA SER A 12 1.03 -23.24 0.68
C SER A 12 0.08 -22.07 0.98
N VAL A 13 -1.21 -22.36 1.08
CA VAL A 13 -2.21 -21.36 1.46
C VAL A 13 -1.87 -20.69 2.80
N TRP A 14 -1.32 -21.44 3.76
CA TRP A 14 -0.92 -20.90 5.07
C TRP A 14 0.28 -19.95 4.99
N GLU A 15 1.25 -20.22 4.13
CA GLU A 15 2.36 -19.30 3.87
C GLU A 15 1.86 -17.99 3.23
N ILE A 16 0.94 -18.09 2.26
CA ILE A 16 0.31 -16.89 1.66
C ILE A 16 -0.43 -16.08 2.72
N LEU A 17 -1.30 -16.72 3.51
CA LEU A 17 -2.12 -16.03 4.52
C LEU A 17 -1.28 -15.39 5.62
N SER A 18 -0.25 -16.09 6.12
CA SER A 18 0.65 -15.55 7.15
C SER A 18 1.46 -14.36 6.62
N GLN A 19 2.01 -14.46 5.41
CA GLN A 19 2.75 -13.36 4.77
C GLN A 19 1.84 -12.16 4.52
N LEU A 20 0.65 -12.35 3.94
CA LEU A 20 -0.30 -11.25 3.73
C LEU A 20 -0.69 -10.57 5.04
N THR A 21 -0.91 -11.34 6.12
CA THR A 21 -1.22 -10.77 7.45
C THR A 21 -0.08 -9.85 7.92
N VAL A 22 1.17 -10.31 7.82
CA VAL A 22 2.34 -9.49 8.16
C VAL A 22 2.41 -8.25 7.28
N TYR A 23 2.19 -8.39 5.96
CA TYR A 23 2.29 -7.28 5.03
C TYR A 23 1.24 -6.21 5.30
N PHE A 24 -0.02 -6.58 5.51
CA PHE A 24 -1.09 -5.64 5.89
C PHE A 24 -0.76 -4.91 7.19
N MET A 25 -0.34 -5.62 8.25
CA MET A 25 -0.03 -4.98 9.52
C MET A 25 1.12 -3.96 9.42
N ILE A 26 2.18 -4.30 8.68
CA ILE A 26 3.33 -3.42 8.49
C ILE A 26 2.97 -2.23 7.59
N GLU A 27 2.24 -2.49 6.52
CA GLU A 27 1.74 -1.47 5.59
C GLU A 27 0.87 -0.46 6.31
N ASP A 28 -0.21 -0.90 6.97
CA ASP A 28 -1.18 -0.03 7.62
C ASP A 28 -0.51 0.85 8.67
N TYR A 29 0.32 0.25 9.52
CA TYR A 29 1.01 0.97 10.58
C TYR A 29 1.98 2.01 10.00
N THR A 30 2.81 1.61 9.03
CA THR A 30 3.84 2.52 8.49
C THR A 30 3.22 3.60 7.62
N ASN A 31 2.26 3.23 6.77
CA ASN A 31 1.54 4.15 5.90
C ASN A 31 0.80 5.21 6.72
N TYR A 32 0.12 4.82 7.81
CA TYR A 32 -0.55 5.77 8.71
C TYR A 32 0.40 6.87 9.21
N TRP A 33 1.57 6.50 9.74
CA TRP A 33 2.51 7.48 10.29
C TRP A 33 3.15 8.35 9.21
N ILE A 34 3.51 7.76 8.07
CA ILE A 34 4.06 8.51 6.93
C ILE A 34 3.02 9.48 6.37
N HIS A 35 1.79 9.02 6.16
CA HIS A 35 0.70 9.84 5.66
C HIS A 35 0.38 10.99 6.62
N ARG A 36 0.33 10.70 7.93
CA ARG A 36 0.17 11.72 8.97
C ARG A 36 1.31 12.75 8.95
N PHE A 37 2.55 12.33 8.73
CA PHE A 37 3.69 13.23 8.59
C PHE A 37 3.58 14.09 7.32
N LEU A 38 3.14 13.52 6.20
CA LEU A 38 2.91 14.25 4.95
C LEU A 38 1.79 15.29 5.08
N HIS A 39 0.87 15.12 6.04
CA HIS A 39 -0.13 16.12 6.39
C HIS A 39 0.37 17.24 7.32
N CYS A 40 1.60 17.18 7.84
CA CYS A 40 2.19 18.33 8.53
C CYS A 40 2.44 19.49 7.55
N LYS A 41 2.44 20.74 8.04
CA LYS A 41 2.50 21.96 7.20
C LYS A 41 3.49 21.88 6.03
N TRP A 42 4.76 21.57 6.31
CA TRP A 42 5.79 21.49 5.28
C TRP A 42 5.55 20.36 4.29
N GLY A 43 5.22 19.15 4.78
CA GLY A 43 4.95 17.99 3.92
C GLY A 43 3.74 18.23 3.03
N TYR A 44 2.70 18.87 3.57
CA TYR A 44 1.49 19.16 2.83
C TYR A 44 1.76 20.18 1.72
N GLU A 45 2.31 21.35 2.07
CA GLU A 45 2.53 22.45 1.12
C GLU A 45 3.46 22.07 -0.03
N ASN A 46 4.46 21.20 0.21
CA ASN A 46 5.50 20.88 -0.78
C ASN A 46 5.30 19.54 -1.49
N ILE A 47 4.57 18.59 -0.89
CA ILE A 47 4.46 17.22 -1.41
C ILE A 47 2.99 16.83 -1.53
N HIS A 48 2.27 16.77 -0.40
CA HIS A 48 0.96 16.11 -0.33
C HIS A 48 -0.19 16.91 -0.93
N ARG A 49 -0.03 18.22 -1.13
CA ARG A 49 -1.07 19.09 -1.68
C ARG A 49 -1.52 18.64 -3.08
N VAL A 50 -0.62 18.11 -3.91
CA VAL A 50 -0.96 17.61 -5.26
C VAL A 50 -1.95 16.45 -5.16
N HIS A 51 -1.74 15.54 -4.22
CA HIS A 51 -2.64 14.42 -4.01
C HIS A 51 -4.06 14.86 -3.59
N HIS A 52 -4.17 15.94 -2.84
CA HIS A 52 -5.45 16.54 -2.42
C HIS A 52 -6.02 17.58 -3.40
N GLU A 53 -5.44 17.73 -4.60
CA GLU A 53 -5.94 18.69 -5.60
C GLU A 53 -7.35 18.31 -6.09
N TYR A 54 -7.62 17.00 -6.21
CA TYR A 54 -8.92 16.48 -6.61
C TYR A 54 -9.73 16.00 -5.40
N ALA A 55 -10.74 16.79 -5.01
CA ALA A 55 -11.68 16.40 -3.96
C ALA A 55 -12.76 15.40 -4.42
N ALA A 56 -12.89 15.18 -5.74
CA ALA A 56 -13.87 14.26 -6.28
C ALA A 56 -13.47 12.81 -5.94
N PRO A 57 -14.38 11.99 -5.39
CA PRO A 57 -14.07 10.61 -5.04
C PRO A 57 -14.06 9.74 -6.31
N ILE A 58 -12.94 9.77 -7.03
CA ILE A 58 -12.71 8.93 -8.21
C ILE A 58 -11.49 8.05 -7.97
N GLY A 59 -11.59 6.76 -8.30
CA GLY A 59 -10.49 5.82 -8.11
C GLY A 59 -9.21 6.21 -8.85
N PHE A 60 -9.33 6.93 -9.98
CA PHE A 60 -8.19 7.47 -10.73
C PHE A 60 -7.40 8.55 -10.00
N ALA A 61 -7.96 9.18 -8.95
CA ALA A 61 -7.23 10.10 -8.11
C ALA A 61 -6.24 9.37 -7.17
N ALA A 62 -6.43 8.07 -6.90
CA ALA A 62 -5.56 7.30 -6.00
C ALA A 62 -4.07 7.38 -6.36
N PRO A 63 -3.64 7.16 -7.62
CA PRO A 63 -2.25 7.32 -8.02
C PRO A 63 -1.85 8.76 -8.37
N TYR A 64 -2.78 9.72 -8.37
CA TYR A 64 -2.48 11.11 -8.68
C TYR A 64 -1.80 11.75 -7.46
N ALA A 65 -0.48 11.92 -7.54
CA ALA A 65 0.30 12.48 -6.45
C ALA A 65 1.61 13.09 -6.97
N HIS A 66 2.28 13.85 -6.11
CA HIS A 66 3.63 14.32 -6.37
C HIS A 66 4.59 13.12 -6.49
N TRP A 67 5.56 13.15 -7.41
CA TRP A 67 6.48 12.01 -7.62
C TRP A 67 7.22 11.57 -6.34
N LEU A 68 7.58 12.53 -5.49
CA LEU A 68 8.21 12.23 -4.20
C LEU A 68 7.26 11.54 -3.23
N GLU A 69 5.97 11.87 -3.28
CA GLU A 69 4.96 11.18 -2.49
C GLU A 69 4.88 9.72 -2.91
N ILE A 70 4.82 9.43 -4.21
CA ILE A 70 4.79 8.06 -4.75
C ILE A 70 5.96 7.24 -4.22
N LEU A 71 7.17 7.81 -4.18
CA LEU A 71 8.35 7.14 -3.62
C LEU A 71 8.24 6.93 -2.10
N ILE A 72 7.80 7.95 -1.35
CA ILE A 72 7.68 7.89 0.10
C ILE A 72 6.60 6.89 0.53
N VAL A 73 5.40 6.97 -0.03
CA VAL A 73 4.27 6.10 0.31
C VAL A 73 4.43 4.70 -0.27
N GLY A 74 5.32 4.52 -1.26
CA GLY A 74 5.73 3.21 -1.74
C GLY A 74 6.60 2.43 -0.73
N ILE A 75 7.34 3.11 0.16
CA ILE A 75 8.22 2.45 1.15
C ILE A 75 7.44 1.43 2.01
N PRO A 76 6.32 1.79 2.67
CA PRO A 76 5.46 0.85 3.38
C PRO A 76 5.21 -0.46 2.60
N SER A 77 4.88 -0.37 1.32
CA SER A 77 4.40 -1.51 0.53
C SER A 77 5.49 -2.55 0.27
N PHE A 78 6.76 -2.17 0.43
CA PHE A 78 7.91 -3.05 0.32
C PHE A 78 8.50 -3.50 1.67
N LEU A 79 8.16 -2.84 2.79
CA LEU A 79 8.72 -3.20 4.10
C LEU A 79 8.27 -4.59 4.56
N GLY A 80 6.97 -4.91 4.44
CA GLY A 80 6.45 -6.24 4.76
C GLY A 80 7.19 -7.36 4.02
N PRO A 81 7.23 -7.34 2.68
CA PRO A 81 8.00 -8.29 1.88
C PRO A 81 9.51 -8.31 2.16
N ALA A 82 10.11 -7.19 2.60
CA ALA A 82 11.52 -7.16 2.99
C ALA A 82 11.76 -7.84 4.35
N ILE A 83 10.82 -7.73 5.29
CA ILE A 83 10.88 -8.36 6.62
C ILE A 83 10.58 -9.86 6.54
N ALA A 84 9.57 -10.24 5.76
CA ALA A 84 9.12 -11.62 5.59
C ALA A 84 9.11 -12.01 4.10
N PRO A 85 10.28 -12.17 3.46
CA PRO A 85 10.35 -12.49 2.04
C PRO A 85 9.71 -13.85 1.74
N GLY A 86 9.08 -13.93 0.57
CA GLY A 86 8.25 -15.08 0.18
C GLY A 86 8.32 -15.43 -1.29
N HIS A 87 7.34 -16.20 -1.74
CA HIS A 87 7.21 -16.55 -3.14
C HIS A 87 6.68 -15.36 -3.96
N MET A 88 7.12 -15.26 -5.22
CA MET A 88 6.74 -14.21 -6.17
C MET A 88 5.22 -14.11 -6.36
N ILE A 89 4.50 -15.23 -6.31
CA ILE A 89 3.03 -15.24 -6.37
C ILE A 89 2.41 -14.49 -5.18
N THR A 90 2.87 -14.73 -3.95
CA THR A 90 2.39 -13.99 -2.78
C THR A 90 2.69 -12.51 -2.91
N PHE A 91 3.87 -12.17 -3.44
CA PHE A 91 4.25 -10.78 -3.68
C PHE A 91 3.34 -10.10 -4.72
N TRP A 92 3.05 -10.73 -5.85
CA TRP A 92 2.13 -10.16 -6.85
C TRP A 92 0.70 -10.06 -6.32
N LEU A 93 0.23 -11.06 -5.58
CA LEU A 93 -1.08 -11.01 -4.92
C LEU A 93 -1.15 -9.83 -3.94
N TRP A 94 -0.10 -9.63 -3.14
CA TRP A 94 0.03 -8.48 -2.24
C TRP A 94 -0.08 -7.14 -2.98
N ILE A 95 0.71 -6.96 -4.05
CA ILE A 95 0.67 -5.72 -4.85
C ILE A 95 -0.73 -5.49 -5.43
N ALA A 96 -1.40 -6.53 -5.95
CA ALA A 96 -2.75 -6.42 -6.50
C ALA A 96 -3.77 -5.98 -5.42
N LEU A 97 -3.76 -6.64 -4.25
CA LEU A 97 -4.65 -6.28 -3.14
C LEU A 97 -4.44 -4.84 -2.68
N ARG A 98 -3.20 -4.38 -2.61
CA ARG A 98 -2.87 -3.01 -2.22
C ARG A 98 -3.34 -1.95 -3.22
N GLN A 99 -3.22 -2.23 -4.52
CA GLN A 99 -3.74 -1.32 -5.54
C GLN A 99 -5.28 -1.28 -5.51
N ILE A 100 -5.94 -2.42 -5.32
CA ILE A 100 -7.40 -2.48 -5.18
C ILE A 100 -7.85 -1.63 -4.00
N GLU A 101 -7.25 -1.83 -2.83
CA GLU A 101 -7.60 -1.07 -1.63
C GLU A 101 -7.34 0.44 -1.79
N ALA A 102 -6.22 0.83 -2.40
CA ALA A 102 -5.93 2.25 -2.67
C ALA A 102 -7.00 2.89 -3.57
N ILE A 103 -7.41 2.19 -4.65
CA ILE A 103 -8.46 2.65 -5.56
C ILE A 103 -9.80 2.73 -4.82
N GLU A 104 -10.14 1.71 -4.02
CA GLU A 104 -11.38 1.68 -3.25
C GLU A 104 -11.49 2.86 -2.29
N THR A 105 -10.43 3.20 -1.54
CA THR A 105 -10.42 4.32 -0.60
C THR A 105 -10.69 5.67 -1.28
N HIS A 106 -10.33 5.81 -2.56
CA HIS A 106 -10.57 7.04 -3.34
C HIS A 106 -11.86 7.00 -4.15
N SER A 107 -12.53 5.85 -4.25
CA SER A 107 -13.68 5.66 -5.14
C SER A 107 -15.00 6.24 -4.63
N GLY A 108 -15.05 6.64 -3.35
CA GLY A 108 -16.29 7.11 -2.71
C GLY A 108 -17.30 6.01 -2.37
N TYR A 109 -17.00 4.75 -2.72
CA TYR A 109 -17.82 3.61 -2.32
C TYR A 109 -17.55 3.23 -0.87
N ALA A 110 -18.57 3.31 -0.03
CA ALA A 110 -18.55 2.77 1.33
C ALA A 110 -19.09 1.33 1.32
N PHE A 111 -18.20 0.34 1.23
CA PHE A 111 -18.56 -1.06 1.42
C PHE A 111 -18.69 -1.34 2.93
N SER A 112 -19.83 -1.89 3.37
CA SER A 112 -20.23 -1.92 4.80
C SER A 112 -19.37 -2.79 5.74
N ALA A 113 -18.25 -3.33 5.27
CA ALA A 113 -17.38 -4.24 6.02
C ALA A 113 -16.06 -3.59 6.49
N LYS A 114 -15.85 -2.28 6.27
CA LYS A 114 -14.60 -1.60 6.68
C LYS A 114 -14.81 -0.82 7.99
N PRO A 115 -13.94 -0.99 9.01
CA PRO A 115 -13.86 -0.02 10.09
C PRO A 115 -13.33 1.32 9.54
N LEU A 116 -13.89 2.42 10.06
CA LEU A 116 -13.54 3.79 9.71
C LEU A 116 -12.07 4.11 10.01
#